data_AF-T1B422-F1
#
_entry.id   AF-T1B422-F1
#
_cell.length_a   1.000
_cell.length_b   1.000
_cell.length_c   1.000
_cell.angle_alpha   90.00
_cell.angle_beta   90.00
_cell.angle_gamma   90.00
#
_symmetry.space_group_name_H-M   'P 1'
#
loop_
_entity.id
_entity.type
_entity.pdbx_description
1 polymer ?
#
loop_
_entity_poly.entity_id
_entity_poly.type
_entity_poly.pdbx_seq_one_letter_code
_entity_poly.pdbx_strand_id
1 'polypeptide(L)'
;MHLSVGYAACHWCHVLAAESFEDQQTARVLNDSFVNIKVDREERPDIDRIYQIAQQMLTHGPGGWPLTMFLTPEGVPFFGG
;
A
#
# COMPACT_ATOMS: atom_id res chain seq x y z
N MET A 1 9.24 -2.62 -5.22
CA MET A 1 8.92 -1.63 -4.17
C MET A 1 7.59 -2.01 -3.53
N HIS A 2 7.41 -1.76 -2.24
CA HIS A 2 6.16 -1.98 -1.51
C HIS A 2 5.57 -0.61 -1.16
N LEU A 3 4.41 -0.30 -1.72
CA LEU A 3 3.68 0.95 -1.53
C LEU A 3 2.45 0.68 -0.66
N SER A 4 2.31 1.41 0.44
CA SER A 4 1.13 1.40 1.31
C SER A 4 0.51 2.80 1.36
N VAL A 5 -0.73 2.94 0.90
CA VAL A 5 -1.48 4.20 0.92
C VAL A 5 -2.58 4.13 1.98
N GLY A 6 -2.65 5.14 2.84
CA GLY A 6 -3.65 5.27 3.91
C GLY A 6 -3.94 6.72 4.27
N TYR A 7 -4.71 6.93 5.34
CA TYR A 7 -5.04 8.25 5.93
C TYR A 7 -5.31 8.09 7.43
N ALA A 8 -5.31 9.21 8.17
CA ALA A 8 -5.38 9.19 9.63
C ALA A 8 -6.69 8.59 10.19
N ALA A 9 -7.83 8.80 9.52
CA ALA A 9 -9.13 8.29 9.98
C ALA A 9 -9.46 6.87 9.51
N CYS A 10 -8.53 6.18 8.85
CA CYS A 10 -8.73 4.85 8.27
C CYS A 10 -8.60 3.74 9.33
N HIS A 11 -9.71 3.13 9.74
CA HIS A 11 -9.70 2.04 10.72
C HIS A 11 -8.78 0.89 10.33
N TRP A 12 -8.94 0.35 9.11
CA TRP A 12 -8.15 -0.79 8.65
C TRP A 12 -6.67 -0.47 8.42
N CYS A 13 -6.32 0.81 8.22
CA CYS A 13 -4.93 1.22 8.11
C CYS A 13 -4.23 1.12 9.48
N HIS A 14 -4.94 1.41 10.56
CA HIS A 14 -4.42 1.21 11.92
C HIS A 14 -4.31 -0.27 12.27
N VAL A 15 -5.29 -1.08 11.88
CA VAL A 15 -5.23 -2.55 12.06
C VAL A 15 -4.02 -3.12 11.32
N LEU A 16 -3.84 -2.79 10.03
CA LEU A 16 -2.67 -3.25 9.25
C LEU A 16 -1.35 -2.80 9.89
N ALA A 17 -1.28 -1.57 10.40
CA ALA A 17 -0.07 -1.08 11.06
C ALA A 17 0.27 -1.91 12.31
N ALA A 18 -0.70 -2.11 13.19
CA ALA A 18 -0.51 -2.84 14.45
C ALA A 18 -0.24 -4.34 14.23
N GLU A 19 -0.95 -4.97 13.29
CA GLU A 19 -0.88 -6.43 13.09
C GLU A 19 0.26 -6.84 12.15
N SER A 20 0.73 -5.95 11.27
CA SER A 20 1.74 -6.30 10.25
C SER A 20 2.98 -5.42 10.29
N PHE A 21 2.85 -4.09 10.32
CA PHE A 21 4.03 -3.22 10.24
C PHE A 21 4.81 -3.12 11.56
N GLU A 22 4.13 -3.29 12.70
CA GLU A 22 4.75 -3.35 14.03
C GLU A 22 5.25 -4.76 14.40
N ASP A 23 4.83 -5.80 13.65
CA ASP A 23 5.35 -7.15 13.80
C ASP A 23 6.78 -7.25 13.26
N GLN A 24 7.72 -7.64 14.13
CA GLN A 24 9.14 -7.66 13.77
C GLN A 24 9.46 -8.66 12.66
N GLN A 25 8.75 -9.78 12.57
CA GLN A 25 9.03 -10.79 11.56
C GLN A 25 8.64 -10.27 10.17
N THR A 26 7.44 -9.70 10.05
CA THR A 26 6.93 -9.08 8.84
C THR A 26 7.78 -7.88 8.42
N ALA A 27 8.13 -7.00 9.37
CA ALA A 27 8.96 -5.83 9.11
C ALA A 27 10.35 -6.22 8.57
N ARG A 28 10.97 -7.29 9.08
CA ARG A 28 12.25 -7.80 8.55
C ARG A 28 12.11 -8.24 7.10
N VAL A 29 11.12 -9.06 6.78
CA VAL A 29 10.88 -9.51 5.40
C VAL A 29 10.65 -8.33 4.46
N LEU A 30 9.84 -7.35 4.88
CA LEU A 30 9.57 -6.16 4.09
C LEU A 30 10.82 -5.32 3.87
N ASN A 31 11.64 -5.11 4.90
CA ASN A 31 12.86 -4.30 4.80
C ASN A 31 13.96 -4.97 3.99
N ASP A 32 14.08 -6.30 4.06
CA ASP A 32 15.10 -7.05 3.33
C ASP A 32 14.72 -7.20 1.85
N SER A 33 13.42 -7.26 1.54
CA SER A 33 12.94 -7.60 0.19
C SER A 33 12.48 -6.40 -0.63
N PHE A 34 12.10 -5.28 0.01
CA PHE A 34 11.46 -4.17 -0.67
C PHE A 34 11.93 -2.81 -0.15
N VAL A 35 11.92 -1.81 -1.05
CA VAL A 35 11.86 -0.41 -0.65
C VAL A 35 10.42 -0.11 -0.22
N ASN A 36 10.24 0.17 1.08
CA ASN A 36 8.94 0.46 1.69
C ASN A 36 8.60 1.95 1.57
N ILE A 37 7.43 2.25 1.00
CA ILE A 37 6.94 3.62 0.77
C ILE A 37 5.57 3.75 1.42
N LYS A 38 5.43 4.68 2.37
CA LYS A 38 4.16 5.02 3.02
C LYS A 38 3.65 6.35 2.46
N VAL A 39 2.40 6.37 2.01
CA VAL A 39 1.77 7.57 1.43
C VAL A 39 0.52 7.90 2.21
N ASP A 40 0.43 9.16 2.62
CA ASP A 40 -0.82 9.74 3.11
C ASP A 40 -1.63 10.29 1.92
N ARG A 41 -2.84 9.76 1.70
CA ARG A 41 -3.73 10.22 0.63
C ARG A 41 -4.27 11.63 0.88
N GLU A 42 -4.32 12.09 2.14
CA GLU A 42 -4.77 13.44 2.46
C GLU A 42 -3.76 14.47 1.95
N GLU A 43 -2.47 14.09 1.95
CA GLU A 43 -1.39 14.90 1.38
C GLU A 43 -1.16 14.65 -0.12
N ARG A 44 -1.32 13.39 -0.58
CA ARG A 44 -1.08 12.94 -1.96
C ARG A 44 -2.28 12.22 -2.59
N PRO A 45 -3.41 12.92 -2.78
CA PRO A 45 -4.61 12.34 -3.40
C PRO A 45 -4.39 11.96 -4.87
N ASP A 46 -3.40 12.56 -5.53
CA ASP A 46 -2.97 12.24 -6.89
C ASP A 46 -2.38 10.83 -6.99
N ILE A 47 -1.48 10.46 -6.06
CA ILE A 47 -0.89 9.13 -6.00
C ILE A 47 -1.95 8.09 -5.64
N ASP A 48 -2.79 8.39 -4.64
CA ASP A 48 -3.89 7.53 -4.21
C ASP A 48 -4.79 7.13 -5.39
N ARG A 49 -5.22 8.12 -6.18
CA ARG A 49 -6.09 7.89 -7.33
C ARG A 49 -5.44 6.99 -8.39
N ILE A 50 -4.16 7.21 -8.71
CA ILE A 50 -3.44 6.41 -9.71
C ILE A 50 -3.43 4.93 -9.31
N TYR A 51 -3.06 4.65 -8.05
CA TYR A 51 -2.91 3.27 -7.61
C TYR A 51 -4.23 2.58 -7.27
N GLN A 52 -5.28 3.32 -6.87
CA GLN A 52 -6.63 2.77 -6.77
C GLN A 52 -7.16 2.30 -8.14
N ILE A 53 -6.94 3.08 -9.20
CA ILE A 53 -7.32 2.66 -10.56
C ILE A 53 -6.52 1.43 -10.96
N ALA A 54 -5.22 1.41 -10.69
CA ALA A 54 -4.39 0.25 -11.00
C ALA A 54 -4.83 -1.02 -10.27
N GLN A 55 -5.18 -0.92 -8.98
CA GLN A 55 -5.71 -2.04 -8.20
C GLN A 55 -7.01 -2.57 -8.83
N GLN A 56 -7.96 -1.70 -9.18
CA GLN A 56 -9.21 -2.12 -9.81
C GLN A 56 -8.96 -2.84 -11.14
N MET A 57 -7.98 -2.38 -11.91
CA MET A 57 -7.60 -3.03 -13.18
C MET A 57 -6.94 -4.38 -12.95
N LEU A 58 -6.10 -4.53 -11.92
CA LEU A 58 -5.38 -5.76 -11.60
C LEU A 58 -6.28 -6.83 -10.97
N THR A 59 -7.20 -6.44 -10.09
CA THR A 59 -8.02 -7.37 -9.31
C THR A 59 -9.40 -7.59 -9.93
N HIS A 60 -9.80 -6.74 -10.89
CA HIS A 60 -11.19 -6.63 -11.38
C HIS A 60 -12.20 -6.41 -10.25
N GLY A 61 -11.76 -5.86 -9.11
CA GLY A 61 -12.55 -5.67 -7.90
C GLY A 61 -12.60 -4.20 -7.48
N PRO A 62 -13.39 -3.87 -6.44
CA PRO A 62 -13.40 -2.53 -5.87
C PRO A 62 -12.06 -2.22 -5.18
N GLY A 63 -11.72 -0.93 -5.17
CA GLY A 63 -10.60 -0.42 -4.38
C GLY A 63 -10.98 -0.14 -2.93
N GLY A 64 -9.99 0.16 -2.11
CA GLY A 64 -10.19 0.43 -0.69
C GLY A 64 -8.93 0.95 -0.01
N TRP A 65 -9.00 1.12 1.30
CA TRP A 65 -7.84 1.45 2.13
C TRP A 65 -7.80 0.51 3.34
N PRO A 66 -6.60 0.11 3.80
CA PRO A 66 -5.28 0.46 3.26
C PRO A 66 -5.06 -0.17 1.88
N LEU A 67 -4.51 0.62 0.95
CA LEU A 67 -4.16 0.12 -0.37
C LEU A 67 -2.72 -0.37 -0.35
N THR A 68 -2.49 -1.66 -0.64
CA THR A 68 -1.16 -2.24 -0.73
C THR A 68 -0.82 -2.58 -2.19
N MET A 69 0.29 -2.05 -2.70
CA MET A 69 0.75 -2.29 -4.06
C MET A 69 2.22 -2.71 -4.09
N PHE A 70 2.53 -3.73 -4.88
CA PHE A 70 3.90 -4.11 -5.21
C PHE A 70 4.21 -3.69 -6.64
N LEU A 71 5.31 -2.95 -6.76
CA LEU A 71 5.68 -2.21 -7.96
C LEU A 71 7.07 -2.60 -8.46
N THR A 72 7.30 -2.54 -9.76
CA THR A 72 8.66 -2.49 -10.33
C THR A 72 9.37 -1.18 -9.93
N PRO A 73 10.69 -1.06 -10.08
CA PRO A 73 11.42 0.20 -9.81
C PRO A 73 10.91 1.41 -10.60
N GLU A 74 10.29 1.19 -11.76
CA GLU A 74 9.69 2.22 -12.61
C GLU A 74 8.28 2.63 -12.16
N GLY A 75 7.78 2.05 -11.06
CA GLY A 75 6.47 2.37 -10.48
C GLY A 75 5.31 1.60 -11.10
N VAL A 76 5.58 0.59 -11.95
CA VAL A 76 4.54 -0.23 -12.59
C VAL A 76 4.01 -1.28 -11.60
N PRO A 77 2.70 -1.28 -11.29
CA PRO A 77 2.12 -2.25 -10.37
C PRO A 77 1.93 -3.62 -11.02
N PHE A 78 2.29 -4.68 -10.30
CA PHE A 78 2.10 -6.07 -10.76
C PHE A 78 1.34 -6.95 -9.75
N PHE A 79 1.22 -6.51 -8.50
CA PHE A 79 0.39 -7.17 -7.48
C PHE A 79 -0.19 -6.09 -6.56
N GLY A 80 -1.43 -6.27 -6.12
CA GLY A 80 -2.09 -5.31 -5.26
C GLY A 80 -3.41 -5.81 -4.69
N GLY A 81 -3.79 -5.26 -3.55
CA GLY A 81 -4.95 -5.66 -2.76
C GLY A 81 -5.13 -4.77 -1.55
#